data_AF-A7I8T8-F1
#
_entry.id   AF-A7I8T8-F1
#
_cell.length_a   1.000
_cell.length_b   1.000
_cell.length_c   1.000
_cell.angle_alpha   90.00
_cell.angle_beta   90.00
_cell.angle_gamma   90.00
#
_symmetry.space_group_name_H-M   'P 1'
#
loop_
_entity.id
_entity.type
_entity.pdbx_description
1 polymer ?
#
loop_
_entity_poly.entity_id
_entity_poly.type
_entity_poly.pdbx_seq_one_letter_code
_entity_poly.pdbx_strand_id
1 'polypeptide(L)'
;MVYGSDPLPLPCRDRALTEAYGIFLLILLIGISVVLIIAVSGVFVTTFLQKPPVFAVQAKVSTPVPDKSVIILYHLQGDPVALANASGPASSPGVFVTLESPDGEKIPVAPSPVMTGKPWADGGTVIIYYDGSQFWDTDNFSAVISGKGTGEITVIPPGIWIIYITDQQTQVVVNSLAVTA
;
A
#
# COMPACT_ATOMS: atom_id res chain seq x y z
N MET A 1 -57.94 35.12 -43.29
CA MET A 1 -57.60 33.83 -42.67
C MET A 1 -56.52 34.09 -41.63
N VAL A 2 -56.93 34.25 -40.37
CA VAL A 2 -56.00 34.33 -39.24
C VAL A 2 -56.10 32.97 -38.56
N TYR A 3 -55.05 32.16 -38.68
CA TYR A 3 -54.92 30.89 -37.96
C TYR A 3 -54.62 31.24 -36.50
N GLY A 4 -55.66 31.22 -35.66
CA GLY A 4 -55.51 31.33 -34.22
C GLY A 4 -54.86 30.06 -33.70
N SER A 5 -53.61 30.17 -33.24
CA SER A 5 -52.98 29.14 -32.43
C SER A 5 -53.59 29.19 -31.04
N ASP A 6 -54.68 28.44 -30.84
CA ASP A 6 -55.34 28.36 -29.52
C ASP A 6 -54.36 27.76 -28.49
N PRO A 7 -54.06 28.46 -27.38
CA PRO A 7 -53.25 27.91 -26.32
C PRO A 7 -54.00 26.76 -25.65
N LEU A 8 -53.32 25.62 -25.47
CA LEU A 8 -53.86 24.43 -24.81
C LEU A 8 -54.49 24.79 -23.44
N PRO A 9 -55.60 24.15 -23.05
CA PRO A 9 -56.28 24.44 -21.79
C PRO A 9 -55.32 24.25 -20.59
N LEU A 10 -55.31 25.24 -19.70
CA LEU A 10 -54.45 25.36 -18.50
C LEU A 10 -54.16 24.04 -17.73
N PRO A 11 -55.14 23.16 -17.44
CA PRO A 11 -54.86 21.90 -16.71
C PRO A 11 -53.98 20.90 -17.48
N CYS A 12 -53.93 20.96 -18.82
CA CYS A 12 -53.07 20.10 -19.63
C CYS A 12 -51.61 20.59 -19.64
N ARG A 13 -51.40 21.90 -19.54
CA ARG A 13 -50.07 22.52 -19.54
C ARG A 13 -49.31 22.22 -18.25
N ASP A 14 -49.97 22.35 -17.10
CA ASP A 14 -49.34 22.08 -15.81
C ASP A 14 -49.00 20.59 -15.65
N ARG A 15 -49.87 19.71 -16.14
CA ARG A 15 -49.62 18.26 -16.19
C ARG A 15 -48.43 17.91 -17.08
N ALA A 16 -48.35 18.49 -18.29
CA ALA A 16 -47.24 18.26 -19.21
C ALA A 16 -45.90 18.78 -18.64
N LEU A 17 -45.92 19.91 -17.93
CA LEU A 17 -44.74 20.44 -17.25
C LEU A 17 -44.30 19.53 -16.09
N THR A 18 -45.22 19.10 -15.23
CA THR A 18 -44.88 18.16 -14.14
C THR A 18 -44.33 16.84 -14.65
N GLU A 19 -44.90 16.30 -15.74
CA GLU A 19 -44.42 15.07 -16.37
C GLU A 19 -43.03 15.24 -16.97
N ALA A 20 -42.76 16.37 -17.64
CA ALA A 20 -41.44 16.71 -18.15
C ALA A 20 -40.39 16.87 -17.02
N TYR A 21 -40.75 17.53 -15.90
CA TYR A 21 -39.88 17.65 -14.74
C TYR A 21 -39.60 16.30 -14.07
N GLY A 22 -40.61 15.43 -13.99
CA GLY A 22 -40.46 14.07 -13.45
C GLY A 22 -39.50 13.22 -14.29
N ILE A 23 -39.66 13.26 -15.62
CA ILE A 23 -38.76 12.56 -16.54
C ILE A 23 -37.33 13.11 -16.45
N PHE A 24 -37.17 14.44 -16.41
CA PHE A 24 -35.85 15.07 -16.30
C PHE A 24 -35.13 14.68 -15.00
N LEU A 25 -35.84 14.72 -13.86
CA LEU A 25 -35.28 14.30 -12.57
C LEU A 25 -34.89 12.83 -12.57
N LEU A 26 -35.70 11.95 -13.17
CA LEU A 26 -35.41 10.52 -13.23
C LEU A 26 -34.16 10.24 -14.08
N ILE A 27 -34.00 10.92 -15.22
CA ILE A 27 -32.79 10.81 -16.06
C ILE A 27 -31.56 11.30 -15.29
N LEU A 28 -31.67 12.44 -14.58
CA LEU A 28 -30.58 12.97 -13.76
C LEU A 28 -30.16 11.97 -12.67
N LEU A 29 -31.14 11.36 -11.99
CA LEU A 29 -30.89 10.42 -10.89
C LEU A 29 -30.25 9.12 -11.38
N ILE A 30 -30.67 8.62 -12.54
CA ILE A 30 -30.01 7.50 -13.22
C ILE A 30 -28.57 7.88 -13.60
N GLY A 31 -28.37 9.07 -14.18
CA GLY A 31 -27.04 9.55 -14.55
C GLY A 31 -26.07 9.60 -13.35
N ILE A 32 -26.51 10.18 -12.24
CA ILE A 32 -25.72 10.23 -10.99
C ILE A 32 -25.44 8.81 -10.48
N SER A 33 -26.44 7.93 -10.48
CA SER A 33 -26.29 6.55 -10.01
C SER A 33 -25.28 5.77 -10.84
N VAL A 34 -25.31 5.92 -12.17
CA VAL A 34 -24.35 5.27 -13.08
C VAL A 34 -22.92 5.76 -12.82
N VAL A 35 -22.73 7.08 -12.67
CA VAL A 35 -21.40 7.65 -12.36
C VAL A 35 -20.87 7.11 -11.03
N LEU A 36 -21.72 7.02 -10.00
CA LEU A 36 -21.34 6.47 -8.70
C LEU A 36 -20.97 4.98 -8.81
N ILE A 37 -21.77 4.19 -9.52
CA ILE A 37 -21.49 2.76 -9.73
C ILE A 37 -20.16 2.58 -10.47
N ILE A 38 -19.89 3.35 -11.52
CA ILE A 38 -18.62 3.28 -12.26
C ILE A 38 -17.45 3.69 -11.36
N ALA A 39 -17.58 4.75 -10.57
CA ALA A 39 -16.53 5.21 -9.66
C ALA A 39 -16.20 4.16 -8.59
N VAL A 40 -17.22 3.59 -7.94
CA VAL A 40 -17.03 2.57 -6.90
C VAL A 40 -16.53 1.26 -7.50
N SER A 41 -17.11 0.81 -8.61
CA SER A 41 -16.71 -0.44 -9.29
C SER A 41 -15.31 -0.33 -9.89
N GLY A 42 -14.93 0.83 -10.43
CA GLY A 42 -13.58 1.05 -10.95
C GLY A 42 -12.51 0.92 -9.87
N VAL A 43 -12.76 1.43 -8.67
CA VAL A 43 -11.84 1.29 -7.52
C VAL A 43 -11.83 -0.15 -6.99
N PHE A 44 -12.98 -0.79 -6.90
CA PHE A 44 -13.09 -2.17 -6.42
C PHE A 44 -12.46 -3.18 -7.40
N VAL A 45 -12.72 -3.06 -8.70
CA VAL A 45 -12.20 -4.00 -9.70
C VAL A 45 -10.68 -3.86 -9.87
N THR A 46 -10.14 -2.65 -9.80
CA THR A 46 -8.69 -2.43 -9.93
C THR A 46 -7.90 -2.98 -8.73
N THR A 47 -8.47 -2.96 -7.52
CA THR A 47 -7.81 -3.51 -6.32
C THR A 47 -7.86 -5.03 -6.25
N PHE A 48 -8.93 -5.69 -6.72
CA PHE A 48 -9.02 -7.16 -6.73
C PHE A 48 -8.28 -7.83 -7.89
N LEU A 49 -8.04 -7.12 -8.99
CA LEU A 49 -7.32 -7.65 -10.17
C LEU A 49 -5.83 -7.26 -10.21
N GLN A 50 -5.32 -6.64 -9.16
CA GLN A 50 -3.89 -6.31 -9.09
C GLN A 50 -3.07 -7.59 -8.95
N LYS A 51 -2.17 -7.79 -9.94
CA LYS A 51 -1.16 -8.84 -9.89
C LYS A 51 -0.21 -8.54 -8.72
N PRO A 52 0.19 -9.53 -7.90
CA PRO A 52 1.23 -9.34 -6.89
C PRO A 52 2.51 -8.77 -7.52
N PRO A 53 3.22 -7.87 -6.80
CA PRO A 53 4.48 -7.33 -7.29
C PRO A 53 5.51 -8.44 -7.50
N VAL A 54 6.32 -8.31 -8.56
CA VAL A 54 7.40 -9.25 -8.85
C VAL A 54 8.73 -8.53 -8.78
N PHE A 55 9.52 -8.88 -7.77
CA PHE A 55 10.85 -8.30 -7.56
C PHE A 55 11.78 -9.29 -6.86
N ALA A 56 13.07 -9.13 -7.14
CA ALA A 56 14.12 -9.95 -6.57
C ALA A 56 14.83 -9.20 -5.45
N VAL A 57 15.08 -9.92 -4.36
CA VAL A 57 15.67 -9.38 -3.14
C VAL A 57 16.87 -10.22 -2.77
N GLN A 58 17.91 -9.56 -2.25
CA GLN A 58 18.99 -10.21 -1.53
C GLN A 58 19.01 -9.73 -0.09
N ALA A 59 19.25 -10.64 0.85
CA ALA A 59 19.35 -10.31 2.27
C ALA A 59 20.75 -10.63 2.81
N LYS A 60 21.25 -9.80 3.72
CA LYS A 60 22.53 -10.01 4.40
C LYS A 60 22.52 -9.37 5.79
N VAL A 61 23.12 -10.03 6.78
CA VAL A 61 23.39 -9.42 8.09
C VAL A 61 24.67 -8.57 8.02
N SER A 62 24.62 -7.39 8.61
CA SER A 62 25.74 -6.46 8.71
C SER A 62 25.85 -5.89 10.12
N THR A 63 27.08 -5.65 10.58
CA THR A 63 27.38 -4.99 11.85
C THR A 63 28.00 -3.62 11.59
N PRO A 64 27.19 -2.58 11.28
CA PRO A 64 27.71 -1.27 10.88
C PRO A 64 28.40 -0.52 12.03
N VAL A 65 28.11 -0.90 13.27
CA VAL A 65 28.69 -0.36 14.51
C VAL A 65 29.00 -1.55 15.42
N PRO A 66 30.05 -1.50 16.25
CA PRO A 66 30.28 -2.53 17.27
C PRO A 66 29.01 -2.79 18.10
N ASP A 67 28.72 -4.06 18.34
CA ASP A 67 27.58 -4.52 19.14
C ASP A 67 26.19 -4.12 18.60
N LYS A 68 26.10 -3.80 17.31
CA LYS A 68 24.83 -3.52 16.62
C LYS A 68 24.79 -4.29 15.31
N SER A 69 23.78 -5.14 15.14
CA SER A 69 23.56 -5.86 13.88
C SER A 69 22.24 -5.47 13.25
N VAL A 70 22.23 -5.46 11.93
CA VAL A 70 21.07 -5.17 11.10
C VAL A 70 21.00 -6.18 9.96
N ILE A 71 19.79 -6.48 9.50
CA ILE A 71 19.58 -7.22 8.25
C ILE A 71 19.36 -6.19 7.15
N ILE A 72 20.16 -6.24 6.10
CA ILE A 72 20.02 -5.40 4.92
C ILE A 72 19.35 -6.20 3.81
N LEU A 73 18.26 -5.66 3.28
CA LEU A 73 17.53 -6.13 2.12
C LEU A 73 17.86 -5.24 0.92
N TYR A 74 18.44 -5.82 -0.13
CA TYR A 74 18.79 -5.14 -1.37
C TYR A 74 17.76 -5.49 -2.45
N HIS A 75 17.16 -4.47 -3.08
CA HIS A 75 16.32 -4.65 -4.27
C HIS A 75 17.22 -4.87 -5.48
N LEU A 76 17.19 -6.06 -6.05
CA LEU A 76 18.04 -6.37 -7.20
C LEU A 76 17.42 -5.87 -8.51
N GLN A 77 16.13 -6.15 -8.71
CA GLN A 77 15.38 -5.86 -9.93
C GLN A 77 13.87 -6.05 -9.69
N GLY A 78 13.04 -5.37 -10.49
CA GLY A 78 11.61 -5.65 -10.60
C GLY A 78 10.71 -4.46 -10.23
N ASP A 79 9.49 -4.78 -9.80
CA ASP A 79 8.47 -3.77 -9.49
C ASP A 79 8.85 -2.99 -8.22
N PRO A 80 8.77 -1.65 -8.20
CA PRO A 80 8.98 -0.88 -6.99
C PRO A 80 7.84 -1.12 -5.99
N VAL A 81 8.17 -1.41 -4.74
CA VAL A 81 7.22 -1.69 -3.66
C VAL A 81 7.34 -0.67 -2.53
N ALA A 82 6.26 -0.44 -1.80
CA ALA A 82 6.30 0.38 -0.58
C ALA A 82 6.25 -0.52 0.64
N LEU A 83 7.04 -0.22 1.68
CA LEU A 83 6.85 -0.88 2.98
C LEU A 83 5.50 -0.44 3.53
N ALA A 84 4.65 -1.40 3.86
CA ALA A 84 3.31 -1.13 4.35
C ALA A 84 3.39 -0.30 5.63
N ASN A 85 2.60 0.78 5.68
CA ASN A 85 2.59 1.86 6.68
C ASN A 85 3.61 2.99 6.48
N ALA A 86 4.44 2.94 5.45
CA ALA A 86 5.06 4.17 4.95
C ALA A 86 3.98 5.01 4.25
N SER A 87 3.99 6.32 4.48
CA SER A 87 3.18 7.30 3.73
C SER A 87 3.71 7.43 2.30
N GLY A 88 3.81 6.31 1.58
CA GLY A 88 4.22 6.23 0.20
C GLY A 88 3.08 6.65 -0.75
N PRO A 89 3.40 7.00 -2.00
CA PRO A 89 2.38 7.28 -3.00
C PRO A 89 1.46 6.07 -3.20
N ALA A 90 0.15 6.32 -3.32
CA ALA A 90 -0.90 5.31 -3.46
C ALA A 90 -0.75 4.35 -4.66
N SER A 91 0.25 4.58 -5.53
CA SER A 91 0.52 3.81 -6.75
C SER A 91 1.50 2.64 -6.57
N SER A 92 2.22 2.55 -5.46
CA SER A 92 3.15 1.44 -5.22
C SER A 92 2.46 0.31 -4.43
N PRO A 93 2.59 -0.96 -4.87
CA PRO A 93 2.11 -2.10 -4.08
C PRO A 93 2.76 -2.11 -2.70
N GLY A 94 1.93 -2.21 -1.65
CA GLY A 94 2.42 -2.31 -0.27
C GLY A 94 2.90 -3.72 0.04
N VAL A 95 4.00 -3.86 0.77
CA VAL A 95 4.49 -5.14 1.27
C VAL A 95 4.66 -5.12 2.78
N PHE A 96 4.31 -6.22 3.45
CA PHE A 96 4.64 -6.49 4.84
C PHE A 96 5.89 -7.34 4.92
N VAL A 97 6.71 -7.09 5.94
CA VAL A 97 7.83 -7.95 6.28
C VAL A 97 7.50 -8.72 7.56
N THR A 98 7.74 -10.02 7.54
CA THR A 98 7.64 -10.90 8.71
C THR A 98 8.94 -11.68 8.84
N LEU A 99 9.51 -11.69 10.03
CA LEU A 99 10.65 -12.54 10.35
C LEU A 99 10.14 -13.85 10.95
N GLU A 100 10.86 -14.92 10.70
CA GLU A 100 10.79 -16.15 11.47
C GLU A 100 12.13 -16.35 12.15
N SER A 101 12.11 -16.41 13.48
CA SER A 101 13.28 -16.58 14.32
C SER A 101 13.83 -18.02 14.23
N PRO A 102 15.06 -18.26 14.71
CA PRO A 102 15.68 -19.58 14.66
C PRO A 102 14.91 -20.70 15.39
N ASP A 103 14.01 -20.33 16.30
CA ASP A 103 13.10 -21.24 17.02
C ASP A 103 11.74 -21.43 16.32
N GLY A 104 11.51 -20.75 15.19
CA GLY A 104 10.31 -20.85 14.36
C GLY A 104 9.19 -19.88 14.72
N GLU A 105 9.40 -18.94 15.66
CA GLU A 105 8.42 -17.91 15.98
C GLU A 105 8.31 -16.89 14.83
N LYS A 106 7.07 -16.58 14.42
CA LYS A 106 6.80 -15.57 13.38
C LYS A 106 6.57 -14.20 14.03
N ILE A 107 7.45 -13.25 13.71
CA ILE A 107 7.51 -11.92 14.29
C ILE A 107 7.21 -10.89 13.21
N PRO A 108 6.12 -10.11 13.33
CA PRO A 108 5.85 -9.02 12.39
C PRO A 108 6.89 -7.91 12.56
N VAL A 109 7.35 -7.36 11.44
CA VAL A 109 8.27 -6.21 11.44
C VAL A 109 7.47 -4.93 11.31
N ALA A 110 7.73 -3.97 12.20
CA ALA A 110 7.00 -2.70 12.26
C ALA A 110 7.71 -1.59 11.47
N PRO A 111 6.98 -0.63 10.90
CA PRO A 111 7.55 0.54 10.23
C PRO A 111 8.34 1.40 11.22
N SER A 112 9.61 1.65 10.95
CA SER A 112 10.43 2.51 11.79
C SER A 112 9.94 3.97 11.81
N PRO A 113 9.99 4.66 12.97
CA PRO A 113 9.70 6.10 13.06
C PRO A 113 10.58 7.00 12.18
N VAL A 114 11.72 6.50 11.68
CA VAL A 114 12.65 7.27 10.82
C VAL A 114 12.56 6.95 9.34
N MET A 115 11.59 6.14 8.94
CA MET A 115 11.30 5.85 7.55
C MET A 115 10.98 7.13 6.75
N THR A 116 11.52 7.23 5.54
CA THR A 116 11.31 8.39 4.65
C THR A 116 10.10 8.22 3.73
N GLY A 117 9.55 7.00 3.64
CA GLY A 117 8.37 6.69 2.84
C GLY A 117 8.66 6.60 1.34
N LYS A 118 9.92 6.46 0.96
CA LYS A 118 10.27 6.25 -0.44
C LYS A 118 9.94 4.82 -0.85
N PRO A 119 9.40 4.60 -2.06
CA PRO A 119 9.30 3.27 -2.61
C PRO A 119 10.67 2.60 -2.63
N TRP A 120 10.70 1.34 -2.22
CA TRP A 120 11.82 0.44 -2.37
C TRP A 120 11.84 -0.05 -3.82
N ALA A 121 12.82 0.42 -4.58
CA ALA A 121 12.99 0.16 -6.00
C ALA A 121 14.41 -0.34 -6.29
N ASP A 122 14.67 -0.74 -7.54
CA ASP A 122 15.95 -1.28 -8.02
C ASP A 122 17.18 -0.50 -7.53
N GLY A 123 18.11 -1.22 -6.93
CA GLY A 123 19.32 -0.67 -6.30
C GLY A 123 19.10 -0.07 -4.91
N GLY A 124 17.86 0.02 -4.44
CA GLY A 124 17.47 0.51 -3.13
C GLY A 124 17.67 -0.53 -2.02
N THR A 125 17.80 -0.03 -0.80
CA THR A 125 17.98 -0.85 0.40
C THR A 125 16.91 -0.58 1.44
N VAL A 126 16.40 -1.65 2.02
CA VAL A 126 15.60 -1.64 3.26
C VAL A 126 16.40 -2.34 4.34
N ILE A 127 16.24 -1.89 5.58
CA ILE A 127 17.01 -2.39 6.70
C ILE A 127 16.07 -2.78 7.81
N ILE A 128 16.27 -3.99 8.33
CA ILE A 128 15.59 -4.49 9.50
C ILE A 128 16.55 -4.43 10.68
N TYR A 129 16.12 -3.84 11.79
CA TYR A 129 16.91 -3.74 13.01
C TYR A 129 16.08 -4.09 14.24
N TYR A 130 16.74 -4.49 15.32
CA TYR A 130 16.12 -4.83 16.60
C TYR A 130 16.52 -3.78 17.65
N ASP A 131 15.56 -3.23 18.38
CA ASP A 131 15.82 -2.22 19.42
C ASP A 131 15.81 -2.80 20.85
N GLY A 132 15.73 -4.12 20.99
CA GLY A 132 15.58 -4.79 22.27
C GLY A 132 14.13 -5.10 22.66
N SER A 133 13.15 -4.55 21.93
CA SER A 133 11.71 -4.78 22.17
C SER A 133 10.98 -5.34 20.94
N GLN A 134 11.28 -4.84 19.75
CA GLN A 134 10.65 -5.29 18.50
C GLN A 134 11.57 -5.08 17.30
N PHE A 135 11.21 -5.72 16.19
CA PHE A 135 11.88 -5.52 14.90
C PHE A 135 11.23 -4.40 14.11
N TRP A 136 12.09 -3.58 13.51
CA TRP A 136 11.71 -2.42 12.72
C TRP A 136 12.28 -2.48 11.32
N ASP A 137 11.55 -2.04 10.30
CA ASP A 137 12.06 -1.84 8.94
C ASP A 137 12.12 -0.37 8.52
N THR A 138 13.12 -0.01 7.71
CA THR A 138 13.29 1.37 7.22
C THR A 138 14.13 1.45 5.95
N ASP A 139 13.86 2.47 5.14
CA ASP A 139 14.67 2.93 4.00
C ASP A 139 15.79 3.92 4.42
N ASN A 140 15.86 4.29 5.72
CA ASN A 140 16.75 5.34 6.21
C ASN A 140 17.92 4.80 7.05
N PHE A 141 18.88 4.16 6.38
CA PHE A 141 20.06 3.61 7.06
C PHE A 141 20.84 4.63 7.89
N SER A 142 20.95 5.86 7.38
CA SER A 142 21.72 6.91 8.04
C SER A 142 21.13 7.31 9.39
N ALA A 143 19.80 7.31 9.52
CA ALA A 143 19.12 7.59 10.78
C ALA A 143 19.30 6.45 11.79
N VAL A 144 19.23 5.19 11.31
CA VAL A 144 19.50 3.99 12.12
C VAL A 144 20.90 4.04 12.72
N ILE A 145 21.95 4.19 11.91
CA ILE A 145 23.32 4.21 12.41
C ILE A 145 23.58 5.40 13.35
N SER A 146 23.00 6.56 13.05
CA SER A 146 23.17 7.75 13.90
C SER A 146 22.36 7.70 15.21
N GLY A 147 21.57 6.65 15.43
CA GLY A 147 20.73 6.49 16.63
C GLY A 147 19.62 7.53 16.73
N LYS A 148 19.32 8.25 15.65
CA LYS A 148 18.27 9.26 15.66
C LYS A 148 16.92 8.57 15.66
N GLY A 149 16.14 8.72 16.73
CA GLY A 149 14.73 8.29 16.76
C GLY A 149 14.48 6.77 16.69
N THR A 150 15.52 5.93 16.75
CA THR A 150 15.44 4.48 16.54
C THR A 150 15.51 3.62 17.80
N GLY A 151 15.50 4.22 18.99
CA GLY A 151 15.87 3.48 20.21
C GLY A 151 17.34 3.04 20.16
N GLU A 152 17.81 2.34 21.19
CA GLU A 152 19.16 1.78 21.19
C GLU A 152 19.16 0.46 20.42
N ILE A 153 19.57 0.50 19.14
CA ILE A 153 19.71 -0.72 18.32
C ILE A 153 20.62 -1.71 19.04
N THR A 154 20.23 -2.99 19.03
CA THR A 154 20.93 -4.08 19.69
C THR A 154 21.38 -5.15 18.70
N VAL A 155 22.06 -6.19 19.20
CA VAL A 155 22.42 -7.37 18.42
C VAL A 155 21.19 -8.23 18.16
N ILE A 156 20.97 -8.57 16.90
CA ILE A 156 20.05 -9.62 16.45
C ILE A 156 20.55 -10.97 16.99
N PRO A 157 19.70 -11.75 17.69
CA PRO A 157 20.10 -13.05 18.21
C PRO A 157 20.67 -13.98 17.12
N PRO A 158 21.74 -14.74 17.42
CA PRO A 158 22.41 -15.58 16.44
C PRO A 158 21.49 -16.70 15.94
N GLY A 159 21.66 -17.07 14.68
CA GLY A 159 20.93 -18.19 14.07
C GLY A 159 20.45 -17.91 12.66
N ILE A 160 19.66 -18.84 12.12
CA ILE A 160 19.06 -18.70 10.79
C ILE A 160 17.70 -18.03 10.94
N TRP A 161 17.58 -16.84 10.35
CA TRP A 161 16.34 -16.08 10.27
C TRP A 161 15.75 -16.21 8.87
N ILE A 162 14.44 -16.42 8.79
CA ILE A 162 13.71 -16.42 7.51
C ILE A 162 12.93 -15.13 7.40
N ILE A 163 13.02 -14.46 6.26
CA ILE A 163 12.38 -13.18 5.97
C ILE A 163 11.30 -13.46 4.95
N TYR A 164 10.04 -13.27 5.32
CA TYR A 164 8.91 -13.32 4.41
C TYR A 164 8.51 -11.91 4.02
N ILE A 165 8.39 -11.68 2.72
CA ILE A 165 7.85 -10.45 2.16
C ILE A 165 6.51 -10.80 1.55
N THR A 166 5.46 -10.18 2.07
CA THR A 166 4.07 -10.52 1.76
C THR A 166 3.39 -9.32 1.13
N ASP A 167 2.73 -9.52 0.01
CA ASP A 167 1.93 -8.47 -0.63
C ASP A 167 0.75 -8.07 0.27
N GLN A 168 0.59 -6.77 0.53
CA GLN A 168 -0.41 -6.26 1.47
C GLN A 168 -1.84 -6.49 0.98
N GLN A 169 -2.06 -6.49 -0.34
CA GLN A 169 -3.39 -6.58 -0.92
C GLN A 169 -3.87 -8.03 -1.01
N THR A 170 -3.03 -8.91 -1.56
CA THR A 170 -3.36 -10.32 -1.80
C THR A 170 -2.98 -11.24 -0.64
N GLN A 171 -2.16 -10.76 0.31
CA GLN A 171 -1.65 -11.54 1.44
C GLN A 171 -0.83 -12.77 1.01
N VAL A 172 -0.26 -12.73 -0.19
CA VAL A 172 0.60 -13.79 -0.74
C VAL A 172 2.07 -13.45 -0.47
N VAL A 173 2.84 -14.46 -0.06
CA VAL A 173 4.30 -14.33 0.05
C VAL A 173 4.90 -14.16 -1.34
N VAL A 174 5.51 -13.01 -1.60
CA VAL A 174 6.16 -12.67 -2.87
C VAL A 174 7.67 -12.94 -2.84
N ASN A 175 8.27 -12.97 -1.65
CA ASN A 175 9.67 -13.35 -1.48
C ASN A 175 9.91 -14.03 -0.13
N SER A 176 10.89 -14.94 -0.08
CA SER A 176 11.33 -15.61 1.16
C SER A 176 12.84 -15.80 1.14
N LEU A 177 13.54 -15.32 2.16
CA LEU A 177 15.01 -15.30 2.20
C LEU A 177 15.51 -15.82 3.53
N ALA A 178 16.57 -16.62 3.54
CA ALA A 178 17.24 -17.02 4.76
C ALA A 178 18.52 -16.18 4.97
N VAL A 179 18.75 -15.72 6.19
CA VAL A 179 19.98 -15.02 6.59
C VAL A 179 20.53 -15.61 7.88
N THR A 180 21.86 -15.65 7.99
CA THR A 180 22.55 -16.04 9.22
C THR A 180 23.00 -14.79 9.96
N ALA A 181 22.52 -14.63 11.20
CA ALA A 181 22.95 -13.61 12.14
C ALA A 181 24.06 -14.12 13.05
#